data_AF-A0A3Q7YEF0-F1
#
_entry.id   AF-A0A3Q7YEF0-F1
#
_cell.length_a   1.000
_cell.length_b   1.000
_cell.length_c   1.000
_cell.angle_alpha   90.00
_cell.angle_beta   90.00
_cell.angle_gamma   90.00
#
_symmetry.space_group_name_H-M   'P 1'
#
loop_
_entity.id
_entity.type
_entity.pdbx_description
1 polymer ?
#
loop_
_entity_poly.entity_id
_entity_poly.type
_entity_poly.pdbx_seq_one_letter_code
_entity_poly.pdbx_strand_id
1 'polypeptide(L)'
;MQRVSGREATALEEMQEDIMRPFTKILNEITQHKWAWPFKEPVDVEGLQLHDYYEIIEKPMDFSTIKRKMEAKDGSGYKNVREIYADVRLIFKNAMRYNDEKNDIHVMAKTLLEKFEKKWLLLLPKIAKAESELSKEEAHEQLDKKLAKEATYGSMTRDLSTELSKVDMDLKNLKAVVTGQCRKLSRPEKFILVKGIPKLSPDNLLHALKIINESDPNFKHSTQMVTLDLDSQSDYTVWRLHMYVKKTLEVQATTEGITVTTHEESIEDKKNNSKRRRIG
;
A
#
# COMPACT_ATOMS: atom_id res chain seq x y z
N MET A 1 14.64 9.66 -19.55
CA MET A 1 13.20 9.33 -19.71
C MET A 1 12.30 10.58 -19.72
N GLN A 2 12.74 11.72 -20.29
CA GLN A 2 12.02 13.01 -20.14
C GLN A 2 11.58 13.65 -21.47
N ARG A 3 11.65 12.90 -22.60
CA ARG A 3 11.24 13.37 -23.93
C ARG A 3 9.95 12.73 -24.47
N VAL A 4 9.41 11.73 -23.77
CA VAL A 4 8.25 10.94 -24.22
C VAL A 4 6.93 11.60 -23.79
N SER A 5 6.86 12.04 -22.53
CA SER A 5 5.69 12.73 -21.94
C SER A 5 5.21 13.99 -22.68
N GLY A 6 6.11 14.72 -23.37
CA GLY A 6 5.73 15.92 -24.12
C GLY A 6 5.08 15.66 -25.49
N ARG A 7 5.27 14.48 -26.07
CA ARG A 7 4.63 14.06 -27.34
C ARG A 7 3.27 13.38 -27.14
N GLU A 8 3.05 12.83 -25.95
CA GLU A 8 1.82 12.13 -25.58
C GLU A 8 0.73 13.13 -25.16
N ALA A 9 1.10 14.17 -24.42
CA ALA A 9 0.21 15.29 -24.11
C ALA A 9 -0.33 15.95 -25.40
N THR A 10 0.53 16.12 -26.41
CA THR A 10 0.13 16.68 -27.71
C THR A 10 -0.81 15.76 -28.48
N ALA A 11 -0.65 14.44 -28.44
CA ALA A 11 -1.53 13.52 -29.15
C ALA A 11 -2.94 13.46 -28.54
N LEU A 12 -3.04 13.53 -27.21
CA LEU A 12 -4.34 13.59 -26.51
C LEU A 12 -5.04 14.94 -26.74
N GLU A 13 -4.30 16.04 -26.67
CA GLU A 13 -4.80 17.38 -26.99
C GLU A 13 -5.24 17.48 -28.46
N GLU A 14 -4.45 16.94 -29.40
CA GLU A 14 -4.79 16.87 -30.83
C GLU A 14 -6.03 16.00 -31.08
N MET A 15 -6.13 14.83 -30.45
CA MET A 15 -7.29 13.94 -30.57
C MET A 15 -8.55 14.58 -29.98
N GLN A 16 -8.41 15.30 -28.86
CA GLN A 16 -9.49 16.07 -28.27
C GLN A 16 -9.88 17.23 -29.20
N GLU A 17 -8.93 17.91 -29.83
CA GLU A 17 -9.19 18.96 -30.82
C GLU A 17 -9.92 18.42 -32.07
N ASP A 18 -9.55 17.22 -32.53
CA ASP A 18 -10.16 16.53 -33.68
C ASP A 18 -11.63 16.14 -33.46
N ILE A 19 -12.06 15.99 -32.20
CA ILE A 19 -13.46 15.81 -31.82
C ILE A 19 -14.14 17.16 -31.58
N MET A 20 -13.46 18.06 -30.87
CA MET A 20 -13.99 19.35 -30.47
C MET A 20 -14.25 20.28 -31.65
N ARG A 21 -13.42 20.24 -32.70
CA ARG A 21 -13.59 21.08 -33.89
C ARG A 21 -14.86 20.70 -34.68
N PRO A 22 -15.11 19.42 -35.06
CA PRO A 22 -16.38 19.01 -35.64
C PRO A 22 -17.58 19.29 -34.73
N PHE A 23 -17.45 19.04 -33.42
CA PHE A 23 -18.53 19.32 -32.47
C PHE A 23 -18.89 20.80 -32.42
N THR A 24 -17.89 21.68 -32.33
CA THR A 24 -18.09 23.14 -32.33
C THR A 24 -18.73 23.61 -33.63
N LYS A 25 -18.39 22.99 -34.77
CA LYS A 25 -19.08 23.25 -36.05
C LYS A 25 -20.57 22.86 -35.97
N ILE A 26 -20.89 21.69 -35.42
CA ILE A 26 -22.27 21.25 -35.22
C ILE A 26 -23.00 22.24 -34.31
N LEU A 27 -22.40 22.62 -33.18
CA LEU A 27 -22.99 23.57 -32.23
C LEU A 27 -23.25 24.92 -32.91
N ASN A 28 -22.30 25.46 -33.65
CA ASN A 28 -22.47 26.72 -34.38
C ASN A 28 -23.62 26.66 -35.40
N GLU A 29 -23.76 25.55 -36.14
CA GLU A 29 -24.87 25.35 -37.08
C GLU A 29 -26.25 25.26 -36.39
N ILE A 30 -26.29 24.83 -35.13
CA ILE A 30 -27.52 24.82 -34.33
C ILE A 30 -27.78 26.23 -33.78
N THR A 31 -26.79 26.89 -33.19
CA THR A 31 -26.91 28.23 -32.58
C THR A 31 -27.22 29.34 -33.59
N GLN A 32 -26.79 29.16 -34.85
CA GLN A 32 -27.09 30.09 -35.96
C GLN A 32 -28.42 29.80 -36.66
N HIS A 33 -29.11 28.72 -36.30
CA HIS A 33 -30.40 28.41 -36.92
C HIS A 33 -31.44 29.50 -36.61
N LYS A 34 -32.33 29.79 -37.55
CA LYS A 34 -33.38 30.82 -37.41
C LYS A 34 -34.31 30.62 -36.20
N TRP A 35 -34.42 29.40 -35.70
CA TRP A 35 -35.23 29.02 -34.53
C TRP A 35 -34.43 28.92 -33.23
N ALA A 36 -33.14 29.27 -33.24
CA ALA A 36 -32.29 29.16 -32.07
C ALA A 36 -32.41 30.35 -31.11
N TRP A 37 -33.04 31.45 -31.55
CA TRP A 37 -33.10 32.71 -30.80
C TRP A 37 -33.64 32.58 -29.35
N PRO A 38 -34.63 31.73 -29.02
CA PRO A 38 -35.13 31.61 -27.63
C PRO A 38 -34.11 30.96 -26.68
N PHE A 39 -33.12 30.27 -27.24
CA PHE A 39 -32.18 29.44 -26.50
C PHE A 39 -30.79 30.07 -26.38
N LYS A 40 -30.63 31.29 -26.90
CA LYS A 40 -29.32 31.97 -26.96
C LYS A 40 -28.84 32.44 -25.60
N GLU A 41 -29.76 32.94 -24.78
CA GLU A 41 -29.50 33.51 -23.47
C GLU A 41 -30.37 32.81 -22.42
N PRO A 42 -30.04 32.94 -21.12
CA PRO A 42 -30.90 32.44 -20.05
C PRO A 42 -32.33 32.96 -20.18
N VAL A 43 -33.31 32.13 -19.80
CA VAL A 43 -34.72 32.52 -19.83
C VAL A 43 -34.95 33.70 -18.88
N ASP A 44 -35.48 34.79 -19.41
CA ASP A 44 -35.88 35.98 -18.64
C ASP A 44 -37.21 35.73 -17.93
N VAL A 45 -37.15 34.97 -16.83
CA VAL A 45 -38.33 34.57 -16.06
C VAL A 45 -39.08 35.75 -15.46
N GLU A 46 -38.39 36.85 -15.12
CA GLU A 46 -39.00 38.05 -14.55
C GLU A 46 -39.71 38.85 -15.64
N GLY A 47 -39.03 39.13 -16.75
CA GLY A 47 -39.60 39.87 -17.88
C GLY A 47 -40.77 39.13 -18.55
N LEU A 48 -40.77 37.80 -18.52
CA LEU A 48 -41.83 36.94 -19.05
C LEU A 48 -42.89 36.54 -18.01
N GLN A 49 -42.73 36.95 -16.74
CA GLN A 49 -43.66 36.64 -15.63
C GLN A 49 -43.89 35.12 -15.42
N LEU A 50 -42.82 34.33 -15.57
CA LEU A 50 -42.84 32.87 -15.45
C LEU A 50 -42.57 32.43 -14.00
N HIS A 51 -43.54 32.66 -13.11
CA HIS A 51 -43.38 32.47 -11.66
C HIS A 51 -43.08 31.02 -11.24
N ASP A 52 -43.49 30.04 -12.03
CA ASP A 52 -43.32 28.60 -11.79
C ASP A 52 -42.10 28.00 -12.48
N TYR A 53 -41.30 28.80 -13.22
CA TYR A 53 -40.25 28.27 -14.09
C TYR A 53 -39.20 27.45 -13.32
N TYR A 54 -38.73 27.97 -12.18
CA TYR A 54 -37.74 27.26 -11.36
C TYR A 54 -38.34 26.15 -10.49
N GLU A 55 -39.67 26.07 -10.38
CA GLU A 55 -40.35 24.92 -9.77
C GLU A 55 -40.41 23.74 -10.75
N ILE A 56 -40.53 24.03 -12.04
CA ILE A 56 -40.64 23.01 -13.11
C ILE A 56 -39.28 22.62 -13.68
N ILE A 57 -38.35 23.58 -13.80
CA ILE A 57 -37.03 23.45 -14.43
C ILE A 57 -35.93 23.53 -13.37
N GLU A 58 -35.40 22.37 -13.01
CA GLU A 58 -34.37 22.21 -11.97
C GLU A 58 -33.02 22.82 -12.35
N LYS A 59 -32.61 22.66 -13.62
CA LYS A 59 -31.31 23.11 -14.12
C LYS A 59 -31.50 23.90 -15.41
N PRO A 60 -31.71 25.23 -15.34
CA PRO A 60 -31.74 26.11 -16.51
C PRO A 60 -30.46 25.99 -17.33
N MET A 61 -30.57 26.11 -18.66
CA MET A 61 -29.43 26.06 -19.58
C MET A 61 -29.74 26.80 -20.86
N ASP A 62 -28.71 27.36 -21.48
CA ASP A 62 -28.76 28.18 -22.69
C ASP A 62 -27.41 28.17 -23.42
N PHE A 63 -27.36 28.64 -24.66
CA PHE A 63 -26.13 28.62 -25.46
C PHE A 63 -25.03 29.55 -24.94
N SER A 64 -25.34 30.71 -24.34
CA SER A 64 -24.33 31.61 -23.81
C SER A 64 -23.66 31.03 -22.55
N THR A 65 -24.41 30.32 -21.72
CA THR A 65 -23.90 29.53 -20.60
C THR A 65 -23.01 28.39 -21.06
N ILE A 66 -23.42 27.62 -22.08
CA ILE A 66 -22.57 26.57 -22.65
C ILE A 66 -21.27 27.17 -23.18
N LYS A 67 -21.35 28.26 -23.93
CA LYS A 67 -20.17 28.94 -24.48
C LYS A 67 -19.20 29.38 -23.38
N ARG A 68 -19.70 30.05 -22.34
CA ARG A 68 -18.89 30.49 -21.19
C ARG A 68 -18.19 29.31 -20.49
N LYS A 69 -18.88 28.18 -20.33
CA LYS A 69 -18.30 26.96 -19.77
C LYS A 69 -17.25 26.30 -20.68
N MET A 70 -17.43 26.37 -22.00
CA MET A 70 -16.41 25.90 -22.96
C MET A 70 -15.15 26.76 -22.94
N GLU A 71 -15.28 28.06 -22.67
CA GLU A 71 -14.18 29.03 -22.66
C GLU A 71 -13.51 29.19 -21.28
N ALA A 72 -13.99 28.48 -20.25
CA ALA A 72 -13.48 28.56 -18.89
C ALA A 72 -12.03 28.06 -18.78
N LYS A 73 -11.14 28.88 -18.20
CA LYS A 73 -9.70 28.60 -18.08
C LYS A 73 -9.26 28.19 -16.67
N ASP A 74 -10.17 28.24 -15.70
CA ASP A 74 -9.93 27.96 -14.28
C ASP A 74 -10.14 26.47 -13.92
N GLY A 75 -10.37 25.61 -14.91
CA GLY A 75 -10.66 24.19 -14.71
C GLY A 75 -12.11 23.89 -14.36
N SER A 76 -13.00 24.90 -14.30
CA SER A 76 -14.45 24.70 -14.12
C SER A 76 -15.20 24.35 -15.41
N GLY A 77 -14.49 24.33 -16.54
CA GLY A 77 -15.05 24.01 -17.85
C GLY A 77 -15.41 22.54 -18.04
N TYR A 78 -15.86 22.21 -19.25
CA TYR A 78 -16.22 20.84 -19.60
C TYR A 78 -15.00 19.93 -19.71
N LYS A 79 -15.10 18.73 -19.14
CA LYS A 79 -14.03 17.73 -19.16
C LYS A 79 -13.96 16.97 -20.48
N ASN A 80 -15.11 16.80 -21.12
CA ASN A 80 -15.22 16.08 -22.39
C ASN A 80 -16.43 16.56 -23.19
N VAL A 81 -16.46 16.20 -24.48
CA VAL A 81 -17.51 16.60 -25.42
C VAL A 81 -18.90 16.08 -25.01
N ARG A 82 -18.98 14.97 -24.28
CA ARG A 82 -20.28 14.38 -23.86
C ARG A 82 -20.97 15.24 -22.81
N GLU A 83 -20.22 15.94 -21.96
CA GLU A 83 -20.79 16.90 -21.02
C GLU A 83 -21.41 18.10 -21.75
N ILE A 84 -20.76 18.59 -22.81
CA ILE A 84 -21.31 19.66 -23.65
C ILE A 84 -22.58 19.18 -24.35
N TYR A 85 -22.53 17.97 -24.94
CA TYR A 85 -23.69 17.32 -25.54
C TYR A 85 -24.87 17.22 -24.56
N ALA A 86 -24.62 16.84 -23.30
CA ALA A 86 -25.66 16.75 -22.28
C ALA A 86 -26.32 18.10 -22.01
N ASP A 87 -25.53 19.18 -21.86
CA ASP A 87 -26.06 20.52 -21.62
C ASP A 87 -26.79 21.09 -22.86
N VAL A 88 -26.35 20.78 -24.10
CA VAL A 88 -27.12 21.15 -25.32
C VAL A 88 -28.49 20.48 -25.34
N ARG A 89 -28.57 19.19 -24.98
CA ARG A 89 -29.87 18.49 -24.89
C ARG A 89 -30.74 19.08 -23.79
N LEU A 90 -30.13 19.50 -22.69
CA LEU A 90 -30.83 20.06 -21.55
C LEU A 90 -31.60 21.33 -21.93
N ILE A 91 -31.01 22.21 -22.74
CA ILE A 91 -31.69 23.39 -23.31
C ILE A 91 -33.05 22.99 -23.89
N PHE A 92 -33.05 22.04 -24.82
CA PHE A 92 -34.25 21.65 -25.55
C PHE A 92 -35.22 20.84 -24.70
N LYS A 93 -34.71 19.97 -23.82
CA LYS A 93 -35.53 19.21 -22.88
C LYS A 93 -36.26 20.12 -21.90
N ASN A 94 -35.59 21.15 -21.38
CA ASN A 94 -36.22 22.13 -20.51
C ASN A 94 -37.32 22.90 -21.24
N ALA A 95 -37.03 23.35 -22.46
CA ALA A 95 -38.02 24.03 -23.29
C ALA A 95 -39.25 23.17 -23.56
N MET A 96 -39.07 21.89 -23.93
CA MET A 96 -40.18 20.96 -24.17
C MET A 96 -40.91 20.54 -22.89
N ARG A 97 -40.24 20.57 -21.73
CA ARG A 97 -40.85 20.26 -20.43
C ARG A 97 -41.72 21.40 -19.93
N TYR A 98 -41.26 22.64 -20.10
CA TYR A 98 -41.98 23.82 -19.63
C TYR A 98 -43.13 24.22 -20.57
N ASN A 99 -42.94 24.05 -21.89
CA ASN A 99 -43.91 24.49 -22.89
C ASN A 99 -44.72 23.32 -23.45
N ASP A 100 -46.03 23.52 -23.61
CA ASP A 100 -46.95 22.58 -24.26
C ASP A 100 -46.50 22.19 -25.68
N GLU A 101 -46.84 20.98 -26.14
CA GLU A 101 -46.42 20.47 -27.45
C GLU A 101 -46.86 21.33 -28.65
N LYS A 102 -47.92 22.11 -28.49
CA LYS A 102 -48.44 23.04 -29.52
C LYS A 102 -47.76 24.41 -29.49
N ASN A 103 -47.00 24.72 -28.46
CA ASN A 103 -46.28 25.99 -28.33
C ASN A 103 -45.13 26.03 -29.34
N ASP A 104 -44.94 27.18 -30.00
CA ASP A 104 -43.87 27.37 -30.97
C ASP A 104 -42.48 27.06 -30.39
N ILE A 105 -42.22 27.43 -29.13
CA ILE A 105 -40.95 27.15 -28.45
C ILE A 105 -40.71 25.65 -28.30
N HIS A 106 -41.75 24.87 -28.01
CA HIS A 106 -41.66 23.41 -27.95
C HIS A 106 -41.30 22.84 -29.33
N VAL A 107 -42.01 23.27 -30.38
CA VAL A 107 -41.76 22.81 -31.76
C VAL A 107 -40.35 23.18 -32.23
N MET A 108 -39.89 24.39 -31.92
CA MET A 108 -38.52 24.85 -32.20
C MET A 108 -37.48 23.99 -31.48
N ALA A 109 -37.67 23.74 -30.19
CA ALA A 109 -36.77 22.92 -29.38
C ALA A 109 -36.68 21.48 -29.90
N LYS A 110 -37.82 20.84 -30.19
CA LYS A 110 -37.88 19.49 -30.75
C LYS A 110 -37.14 19.41 -32.09
N THR A 111 -37.39 20.36 -32.99
CA THR A 111 -36.75 20.39 -34.31
C THR A 111 -35.24 20.56 -34.23
N LEU A 112 -34.76 21.47 -33.37
CA LEU A 112 -33.33 21.70 -33.18
C LEU A 112 -32.64 20.51 -32.51
N LEU A 113 -33.29 19.88 -31.52
CA LEU A 113 -32.80 18.68 -30.87
C LEU A 113 -32.64 17.55 -31.89
N GLU A 114 -33.64 17.28 -32.73
CA GLU A 114 -33.54 16.25 -33.77
C GLU A 114 -32.40 16.52 -34.75
N LYS A 115 -32.20 17.79 -35.17
CA LYS A 115 -31.08 18.18 -36.05
C LYS A 115 -29.73 17.98 -35.36
N PHE A 116 -29.64 18.32 -34.07
CA PHE A 116 -28.44 18.13 -33.27
C PHE A 116 -28.10 16.65 -33.09
N GLU A 117 -29.06 15.82 -32.68
CA GLU A 117 -28.88 14.38 -32.48
C GLU A 117 -28.44 13.68 -33.77
N LYS A 118 -29.05 14.00 -34.92
CA LYS A 118 -28.64 13.44 -36.22
C LYS A 118 -27.17 13.72 -36.53
N LYS A 119 -26.68 14.92 -36.22
CA LYS A 119 -25.27 15.29 -36.44
C LYS A 119 -24.35 14.68 -35.39
N TRP A 120 -24.80 14.57 -34.15
CA TRP A 120 -24.08 13.90 -33.07
C TRP A 120 -23.82 12.43 -33.39
N LEU A 121 -24.81 11.72 -33.94
CA LEU A 121 -24.65 10.32 -34.35
C LEU A 121 -23.50 10.12 -35.36
N LEU A 122 -23.26 11.09 -36.24
CA LEU A 122 -22.14 11.05 -37.19
C LEU A 122 -20.77 11.21 -36.51
N LEU A 123 -20.73 11.79 -35.32
CA LEU A 123 -19.52 12.01 -34.55
C LEU A 123 -19.20 10.84 -33.60
N LEU A 124 -20.21 10.03 -33.21
CA LEU A 124 -20.05 8.92 -32.28
C LEU A 124 -18.93 7.94 -32.62
N PRO A 125 -18.73 7.50 -33.89
CA PRO A 125 -17.63 6.57 -34.20
C PRO A 125 -16.26 7.16 -33.91
N LYS A 126 -16.07 8.47 -34.15
CA LYS A 126 -14.81 9.17 -33.84
C LYS A 126 -14.57 9.26 -32.33
N ILE A 127 -15.62 9.58 -31.58
CA ILE A 127 -15.56 9.65 -30.12
C ILE A 127 -15.22 8.28 -29.53
N ALA A 128 -15.92 7.23 -29.96
CA ALA A 128 -15.70 5.87 -29.47
C ALA A 128 -14.28 5.37 -29.78
N LYS A 129 -13.75 5.69 -30.97
CA LYS A 129 -12.37 5.38 -31.33
C LYS A 129 -11.38 6.08 -30.39
N ALA A 130 -11.55 7.38 -30.18
CA ALA A 130 -10.67 8.16 -29.31
C ALA A 130 -10.71 7.67 -27.85
N GLU A 131 -11.90 7.37 -27.33
CA GLU A 131 -12.09 6.80 -25.98
C GLU A 131 -11.40 5.44 -25.85
N SER A 132 -11.47 4.59 -26.89
CA SER A 132 -10.78 3.30 -26.89
C SER A 132 -9.25 3.43 -26.96
N GLU A 133 -8.74 4.39 -27.71
CA GLU A 133 -7.29 4.64 -27.82
C GLU A 133 -6.74 5.19 -26.50
N LEU A 134 -7.44 6.15 -25.88
CA LEU A 134 -7.09 6.65 -24.56
C LEU A 134 -7.07 5.55 -23.50
N SER A 135 -8.09 4.68 -23.47
CA SER A 135 -8.14 3.58 -22.50
C SER A 135 -7.01 2.56 -22.67
N LYS A 136 -6.59 2.30 -23.92
CA LYS A 136 -5.43 1.42 -24.19
C LYS A 136 -4.13 2.05 -23.70
N GLU A 137 -3.96 3.35 -23.93
CA GLU A 137 -2.78 4.09 -23.49
C GLU A 137 -2.68 4.11 -21.96
N GLU A 138 -3.77 4.44 -21.26
CA GLU A 138 -3.84 4.39 -19.79
C GLU A 138 -3.52 2.99 -19.25
N ALA A 139 -4.01 1.94 -19.90
CA ALA A 139 -3.71 0.56 -19.51
C ALA A 139 -2.24 0.21 -19.72
N HIS A 140 -1.62 0.68 -20.81
CA HIS A 140 -0.20 0.47 -21.08
C HIS A 140 0.68 1.18 -20.04
N GLU A 141 0.39 2.45 -19.74
CA GLU A 141 1.12 3.22 -18.73
C GLU A 141 1.01 2.58 -17.33
N GLN A 142 -0.16 2.06 -16.98
CA GLN A 142 -0.36 1.34 -15.72
C GLN A 142 0.45 0.05 -15.65
N LEU A 143 0.51 -0.70 -16.76
CA LEU A 143 1.32 -1.91 -16.85
C LEU A 143 2.82 -1.59 -16.69
N ASP A 144 3.30 -0.56 -17.36
CA ASP A 144 4.70 -0.12 -17.27
C ASP A 144 5.07 0.31 -15.85
N LYS A 145 4.20 1.06 -15.18
CA LYS A 145 4.35 1.42 -13.76
C LYS A 145 4.41 0.18 -12.87
N LYS A 146 3.62 -0.86 -13.17
CA LYS A 146 3.63 -2.11 -12.41
C LYS A 146 4.92 -2.89 -12.64
N LEU A 147 5.36 -3.04 -13.88
CA LEU A 147 6.61 -3.72 -14.23
C LEU A 147 7.84 -3.02 -13.63
N ALA A 148 7.87 -1.68 -13.61
CA ALA A 148 8.94 -0.92 -12.97
C ALA A 148 9.02 -1.17 -11.45
N LYS A 149 7.86 -1.24 -10.78
CA LYS A 149 7.80 -1.60 -9.35
C LYS A 149 8.28 -3.02 -9.12
N GLU A 150 7.84 -3.97 -9.94
CA GLU A 150 8.23 -5.38 -9.84
C GLU A 150 9.75 -5.55 -10.04
N ALA A 151 10.35 -4.88 -11.02
CA ALA A 151 11.80 -4.90 -11.23
C ALA A 151 12.56 -4.35 -10.01
N THR A 152 12.03 -3.30 -9.37
CA THR A 152 12.62 -2.72 -8.15
C THR A 152 12.58 -3.72 -6.99
N TYR A 153 11.43 -4.35 -6.75
CA TYR A 153 11.29 -5.39 -5.73
C TYR A 153 12.17 -6.62 -6.02
N GLY A 154 12.30 -7.00 -7.29
CA GLY A 154 13.18 -8.09 -7.72
C GLY A 154 14.65 -7.81 -7.38
N SER A 155 15.14 -6.59 -7.64
CA SER A 155 16.51 -6.19 -7.26
C SER A 155 16.71 -6.24 -5.75
N MET A 156 15.82 -5.61 -4.98
CA MET A 156 15.91 -5.60 -3.51
C MET A 156 15.92 -7.01 -2.92
N THR A 157 15.09 -7.91 -3.46
CA THR A 157 15.03 -9.31 -3.01
C THR A 157 16.35 -10.04 -3.26
N ARG A 158 16.95 -9.82 -4.44
CA ARG A 158 18.25 -10.41 -4.80
C ARG A 158 19.37 -9.89 -3.90
N ASP A 159 19.37 -8.59 -3.60
CA ASP A 159 20.38 -7.96 -2.76
C ASP A 159 20.26 -8.48 -1.30
N LEU A 160 19.04 -8.53 -0.76
CA LEU A 160 18.77 -9.15 0.55
C LEU A 160 19.18 -10.63 0.61
N SER A 161 18.90 -11.40 -0.44
CA SER A 161 19.31 -12.81 -0.52
C SER A 161 20.84 -12.97 -0.50
N THR A 162 21.55 -12.02 -1.10
CA THR A 162 23.02 -12.02 -1.13
C THR A 162 23.58 -11.69 0.25
N GLU A 163 23.02 -10.69 0.93
CA GLU A 163 23.39 -10.36 2.31
C GLU A 163 23.11 -11.52 3.28
N LEU A 164 21.96 -12.18 3.16
CA LEU A 164 21.61 -13.32 3.99
C LEU A 164 22.61 -14.47 3.82
N SER A 165 23.02 -14.74 2.57
CA SER A 165 24.02 -15.77 2.27
C SER A 165 25.39 -15.45 2.89
N LYS A 166 25.76 -14.17 2.92
CA LYS A 166 27.00 -13.71 3.56
C LYS A 166 26.95 -13.95 5.07
N VAL A 167 25.84 -13.59 5.73
CA VAL A 167 25.66 -13.81 7.18
C VAL A 167 25.71 -15.31 7.52
N ASP A 168 25.10 -16.18 6.70
CA ASP A 168 25.16 -17.63 6.89
C ASP A 168 26.61 -18.15 6.81
N MET A 169 27.40 -17.65 5.85
CA MET A 169 28.80 -18.00 5.70
C MET A 169 29.65 -17.54 6.88
N ASP A 170 29.43 -16.30 7.36
CA ASP A 170 30.11 -15.75 8.53
C ASP A 170 29.76 -16.56 9.80
N LEU A 171 28.49 -16.94 9.97
CA LEU A 171 28.05 -17.79 11.09
C LEU A 171 28.70 -19.17 11.04
N LYS A 172 28.80 -19.80 9.85
CA LYS A 172 29.51 -21.07 9.67
C LYS A 172 30.98 -20.95 10.02
N ASN A 173 31.64 -19.88 9.59
CA ASN A 173 33.05 -19.63 9.91
C ASN A 173 33.25 -19.43 11.42
N LEU A 174 32.41 -18.63 12.07
CA LEU A 174 32.48 -18.45 13.52
C LEU A 174 32.24 -19.76 14.26
N LYS A 175 31.23 -20.55 13.85
CA LYS A 175 30.98 -21.87 14.42
C LYS A 175 32.21 -22.77 14.28
N ALA A 176 32.87 -22.77 13.13
CA ALA A 176 34.10 -23.52 12.90
C ALA A 176 35.23 -23.09 13.85
N VAL A 177 35.43 -21.77 14.04
CA VAL A 177 36.42 -21.23 14.99
C VAL A 177 36.14 -21.71 16.41
N VAL A 178 34.89 -21.60 16.89
CA VAL A 178 34.53 -22.05 18.25
C VAL A 178 34.73 -23.56 18.38
N THR A 179 34.34 -24.36 17.39
CA THR A 179 34.56 -25.81 17.42
C THR A 179 36.03 -26.18 17.41
N GLY A 180 36.88 -25.44 16.68
CA GLY A 180 38.32 -25.67 16.63
C GLY A 180 39.06 -25.29 17.92
N GLN A 181 38.51 -24.38 18.73
CA GLN A 181 39.02 -24.08 20.06
C GLN A 181 38.64 -25.15 21.11
N CYS A 182 37.65 -25.99 20.82
CA CYS A 182 37.26 -27.08 21.68
C CYS A 182 38.23 -28.24 21.51
N ARG A 183 38.78 -28.74 22.63
CA ARG A 183 39.66 -29.92 22.61
C ARG A 183 38.94 -31.15 23.16
N LYS A 184 39.40 -32.32 22.74
CA LYS A 184 38.97 -33.57 23.32
C LYS A 184 39.31 -33.61 24.81
N LEU A 185 38.32 -33.99 25.63
CA LEU A 185 38.53 -34.19 27.06
C LEU A 185 39.32 -35.46 27.30
N SER A 186 40.25 -35.39 28.25
CA SER A 186 40.92 -36.56 28.80
C SER A 186 39.94 -37.41 29.65
N ARG A 187 40.28 -38.68 29.87
CA ARG A 187 39.47 -39.59 30.69
C ARG A 187 39.18 -39.04 32.10
N PRO A 188 40.15 -38.45 32.82
CA PRO A 188 39.88 -37.82 34.12
C PRO A 188 38.87 -36.66 34.03
N GLU A 189 38.96 -35.83 32.99
CA GLU A 189 38.05 -34.68 32.81
C GLU A 189 36.63 -35.14 32.49
N LYS A 190 36.48 -36.18 31.65
CA LYS A 190 35.17 -36.82 31.41
C LYS A 190 34.59 -37.39 32.70
N PHE A 191 35.42 -38.02 33.55
CA PHE A 191 34.97 -38.54 34.84
C PHE A 191 34.46 -37.42 35.77
N ILE A 192 35.18 -36.29 35.84
CA ILE A 192 34.74 -35.11 36.60
C ILE A 192 33.40 -34.58 36.09
N LEU A 193 33.24 -34.48 34.76
CA LEU A 193 31.98 -34.05 34.16
C LEU A 193 30.82 -34.97 34.56
N VAL A 194 30.96 -36.29 34.40
CA VAL A 194 29.92 -37.27 34.76
C VAL A 194 29.53 -37.17 36.23
N LYS A 195 30.50 -36.96 37.13
CA LYS A 195 30.24 -36.78 38.56
C LYS A 195 29.67 -35.42 38.93
N GLY A 196 29.87 -34.41 38.08
CA GLY A 196 29.37 -33.05 38.27
C GLY A 196 27.91 -32.88 37.87
N ILE A 197 27.47 -33.52 36.79
CA ILE A 197 26.10 -33.38 36.26
C ILE A 197 25.00 -33.61 37.32
N PRO A 198 25.04 -34.69 38.15
CA PRO A 198 24.01 -34.93 39.17
C PRO A 198 23.99 -33.91 40.31
N LYS A 199 25.02 -33.07 40.43
CA LYS A 199 25.14 -32.05 41.48
C LYS A 199 24.57 -30.69 41.07
N LEU A 200 24.13 -30.54 39.82
CA LEU A 200 23.52 -29.31 39.33
C LEU A 200 22.12 -29.13 39.93
N SER A 201 21.71 -27.87 40.11
CA SER A 201 20.31 -27.56 40.39
C SER A 201 19.40 -27.96 39.21
N PRO A 202 18.08 -28.14 39.42
CA PRO A 202 17.16 -28.53 38.35
C PRO A 202 17.22 -27.62 37.11
N ASP A 203 17.29 -26.29 37.29
CA ASP A 203 17.35 -25.34 36.17
C ASP A 203 18.67 -25.45 35.39
N ASN A 204 19.78 -25.62 36.11
CA ASN A 204 21.10 -25.76 35.49
C ASN A 204 21.26 -27.11 34.79
N LEU A 205 20.63 -28.17 35.32
CA LEU A 205 20.56 -29.47 34.66
C LEU A 205 19.78 -29.37 33.34
N LEU A 206 18.64 -28.68 33.33
CA LEU A 206 17.87 -28.46 32.11
C LEU A 206 18.69 -27.70 31.04
N HIS A 207 19.42 -26.67 31.46
CA HIS A 207 20.33 -25.95 30.56
C HIS A 207 21.48 -26.84 30.05
N ALA A 208 22.06 -27.68 30.90
CA ALA A 208 23.08 -28.64 30.50
C ALA A 208 22.57 -29.64 29.45
N LEU A 209 21.33 -30.13 29.61
CA LEU A 209 20.68 -31.00 28.63
C LEU A 209 20.33 -30.28 27.33
N LYS A 210 20.00 -28.98 27.40
CA LYS A 210 19.78 -28.14 26.21
C LYS A 210 21.03 -27.98 25.35
N ILE A 211 22.23 -27.87 25.96
CA ILE A 211 23.51 -27.83 25.24
C ILE A 211 23.71 -29.08 24.36
N ILE A 212 23.26 -30.23 24.83
CA ILE A 212 23.32 -31.50 24.09
C ILE A 212 22.31 -31.46 22.92
N ASN A 213 21.08 -31.06 23.20
CA ASN A 213 20.02 -30.92 22.17
C ASN A 213 20.36 -29.93 21.05
N GLU A 214 21.12 -28.86 21.35
CA GLU A 214 21.61 -27.91 20.33
C GLU A 214 22.52 -28.57 19.29
N SER A 215 23.18 -29.67 19.64
CA SER A 215 24.10 -30.40 18.77
C SER A 215 23.49 -31.69 18.20
N ASP A 216 22.53 -32.28 18.92
CA ASP A 216 21.76 -33.46 18.53
C ASP A 216 20.26 -33.19 18.72
N PRO A 217 19.55 -32.74 17.67
CA PRO A 217 18.12 -32.43 17.74
C PRO A 217 17.23 -33.64 18.07
N ASN A 218 17.73 -34.88 17.94
CA ASN A 218 16.99 -36.09 18.30
C ASN A 218 17.06 -36.39 19.81
N PHE A 219 17.89 -35.67 20.55
CA PHE A 219 18.04 -35.83 21.99
C PHE A 219 16.83 -35.28 22.77
N LYS A 220 16.01 -36.19 23.30
CA LYS A 220 14.85 -35.84 24.13
C LYS A 220 15.29 -35.44 25.54
N HIS A 221 15.50 -34.14 25.74
CA HIS A 221 15.97 -33.55 26.99
C HIS A 221 14.87 -33.29 28.04
N SER A 222 13.60 -33.43 27.67
CA SER A 222 12.42 -33.13 28.52
C SER A 222 11.78 -34.37 29.16
N THR A 223 12.35 -35.57 28.95
CA THR A 223 11.84 -36.82 29.54
C THR A 223 12.35 -37.05 30.96
N GLN A 224 11.57 -37.79 31.75
CA GLN A 224 11.81 -38.03 33.18
C GLN A 224 13.06 -38.88 33.46
N MET A 225 13.49 -39.68 32.48
CA MET A 225 14.80 -40.32 32.45
C MET A 225 15.47 -40.00 31.12
N VAL A 226 16.73 -39.57 31.19
CA VAL A 226 17.56 -39.22 30.03
C VAL A 226 18.87 -39.97 30.15
N THR A 227 19.15 -40.83 29.17
CA THR A 227 20.42 -41.54 29.08
C THR A 227 21.38 -40.71 28.25
N LEU A 228 22.49 -40.29 28.85
CA LEU A 228 23.53 -39.52 28.17
C LEU A 228 24.75 -40.40 27.92
N ASP A 229 25.00 -40.70 26.64
CA ASP A 229 26.25 -41.30 26.20
C ASP A 229 27.23 -40.21 25.75
N LEU A 230 28.23 -39.92 26.57
CA LEU A 230 29.25 -38.90 26.29
C LEU A 230 30.25 -39.30 25.20
N ASP A 231 30.36 -40.58 24.85
CA ASP A 231 31.29 -41.04 23.81
C ASP A 231 30.66 -40.98 22.41
N SER A 232 29.33 -40.97 22.33
CA SER A 232 28.58 -40.75 21.09
C SER A 232 28.37 -39.27 20.73
N GLN A 233 28.73 -38.34 21.62
CA GLN A 233 28.58 -36.89 21.39
C GLN A 233 29.84 -36.27 20.76
N SER A 234 29.66 -35.16 20.04
CA SER A 234 30.79 -34.43 19.44
C SER A 234 31.73 -33.85 20.52
N ASP A 235 33.03 -33.78 20.22
CA ASP A 235 34.03 -33.20 21.14
C ASP A 235 33.65 -31.75 21.55
N TYR A 236 33.05 -30.99 20.64
CA TYR A 236 32.50 -29.66 20.92
C TYR A 236 31.40 -29.67 21.99
N THR A 237 30.43 -30.60 21.86
CA THR A 237 29.31 -30.73 22.79
C THR A 237 29.80 -31.13 24.19
N VAL A 238 30.69 -32.12 24.27
CA VAL A 238 31.26 -32.59 25.55
C VAL A 238 32.12 -31.51 26.20
N TRP A 239 32.88 -30.75 25.42
CA TRP A 239 33.68 -29.63 25.92
C TRP A 239 32.84 -28.47 26.44
N ARG A 240 31.82 -28.04 25.69
CA ARG A 240 30.88 -27.01 26.18
C ARG A 240 30.15 -27.44 27.44
N LEU A 241 29.71 -28.70 27.48
CA LEU A 241 29.05 -29.27 28.65
C LEU A 241 29.99 -29.27 29.87
N HIS A 242 31.24 -29.72 29.71
CA HIS A 242 32.24 -29.69 30.78
C HIS A 242 32.51 -28.29 31.33
N MET A 243 32.73 -27.32 30.44
CA MET A 243 32.98 -25.93 30.85
C MET A 243 31.78 -25.32 31.58
N TYR A 244 30.56 -25.60 31.11
CA TYR A 244 29.33 -25.17 31.76
C TYR A 244 29.19 -25.80 33.15
N VAL A 245 29.27 -27.13 33.27
CA VAL A 245 29.13 -27.83 34.55
C VAL A 245 30.17 -27.36 35.57
N LYS A 246 31.44 -27.22 35.15
CA LYS A 246 32.51 -26.73 36.02
C LYS A 246 32.21 -25.33 36.57
N LYS A 247 31.91 -24.37 35.68
CA LYS A 247 31.64 -22.98 36.07
C LYS A 247 30.40 -22.86 36.94
N THR A 248 29.34 -23.61 36.62
CA THR A 248 28.09 -23.57 37.37
C THR A 248 28.28 -24.11 38.79
N LEU A 249 29.01 -25.21 38.97
CA LEU A 249 29.32 -25.76 40.30
C LEU A 249 30.20 -24.81 41.13
N GLU A 250 31.15 -24.09 40.52
CA GLU A 250 31.94 -23.05 41.20
C GLU A 250 31.05 -21.91 41.71
N VAL A 251 30.05 -21.49 40.92
CA VAL A 251 29.08 -20.46 41.32
C VAL A 251 28.11 -20.98 42.39
N GLN A 252 27.62 -22.22 42.28
CA GLN A 252 26.76 -22.82 43.29
C GLN A 252 27.48 -22.95 44.64
N ALA A 253 28.74 -23.39 44.64
CA ALA A 253 29.54 -23.51 45.87
C ALA A 253 29.81 -22.16 46.56
N THR A 254 29.99 -21.09 45.79
CA THR A 254 30.17 -19.73 46.35
C THR A 254 28.85 -19.14 46.87
N THR A 255 27.71 -19.47 46.26
CA THR A 255 26.38 -19.03 46.71
C THR A 255 25.92 -19.79 47.96
N GLU A 256 26.23 -21.08 48.05
CA GLU A 256 26.00 -21.93 49.23
C GLU A 256 26.98 -21.58 50.38
N GLY A 257 28.20 -21.11 50.07
CA GLY A 257 29.16 -20.66 51.08
C GLY A 257 28.83 -19.30 51.72
N ILE A 258 28.10 -18.42 51.01
CA ILE A 258 27.68 -17.11 51.53
C ILE A 258 26.44 -17.23 52.46
N THR A 259 25.67 -18.31 52.38
CA THR A 259 24.43 -18.49 53.16
C THR A 259 24.63 -19.11 54.55
N VAL A 260 25.85 -19.48 54.95
CA VAL A 260 26.13 -20.21 56.21
C VAL A 260 26.75 -19.36 57.34
N THR A 261 27.01 -18.06 57.16
CA THR A 261 27.48 -17.21 58.28
C THR A 261 26.44 -16.20 58.76
N THR A 262 25.95 -16.49 59.98
CA THR A 262 25.34 -15.65 61.04
C THR A 262 23.90 -15.16 60.89
N HIS A 263 23.03 -15.82 61.68
CA HIS A 263 21.80 -15.31 62.28
C HIS A 263 22.11 -14.25 63.37
N GLU A 264 21.12 -13.36 63.60
CA GLU A 264 20.85 -12.49 64.78
C GLU A 264 21.78 -11.25 64.97
N GLU A 265 21.31 -10.01 65.16
CA GLU A 265 20.16 -9.49 65.93
C GLU A 265 19.52 -8.21 65.32
N SER A 266 18.19 -8.14 65.49
CA SER A 266 17.26 -7.02 65.70
C SER A 266 17.69 -5.54 65.59
N ILE A 267 16.85 -4.70 64.94
CA ILE A 267 15.93 -3.70 65.54
C ILE A 267 15.36 -2.79 64.43
N GLU A 268 14.02 -2.75 64.36
CA GLU A 268 13.10 -1.68 63.93
C GLU A 268 13.66 -0.29 63.53
N ASP A 269 13.26 0.22 62.36
CA ASP A 269 12.08 1.11 62.19
C ASP A 269 12.24 2.18 61.07
N LYS A 270 11.10 2.53 60.47
CA LYS A 270 10.73 3.81 59.79
C LYS A 270 11.17 4.14 58.35
N LYS A 271 10.11 4.12 57.52
CA LYS A 271 9.58 5.22 56.66
C LYS A 271 10.32 5.66 55.38
N ASN A 272 9.45 5.90 54.39
CA ASN A 272 9.50 6.88 53.30
C ASN A 272 10.24 6.53 51.99
N ASN A 273 9.45 6.01 51.05
CA ASN A 273 9.01 6.73 49.84
C ASN A 273 9.89 7.92 49.37
N SER A 274 10.58 7.77 48.22
CA SER A 274 10.59 8.79 47.15
C SER A 274 11.38 8.38 45.89
N LYS A 275 10.62 8.24 44.80
CA LYS A 275 10.82 8.81 43.45
C LYS A 275 12.23 8.85 42.80
N ARG A 276 12.26 8.18 41.64
CA ARG A 276 12.75 8.64 40.31
C ARG A 276 14.21 9.06 40.15
N ARG A 277 14.89 8.39 39.21
CA ARG A 277 15.79 9.08 38.27
C ARG A 277 15.56 8.60 36.83
N ARG A 278 15.39 9.61 35.97
CA ARG A 278 15.16 9.57 34.53
C ARG A 278 16.40 9.07 33.79
N ILE A 279 16.13 8.37 32.70
CA ILE A 279 17.04 8.11 31.58
C ILE A 279 17.20 9.44 30.82
N GLY A 280 18.45 9.80 30.55
CA GLY A 280 18.87 10.66 29.44
C GLY A 280 19.67 9.83 28.47
#